data_AF-A0A8H5R4A5-F1
#
_entry.id   AF-A0A8H5R4A5-F1
#
_cell.length_a   1.000
_cell.length_b   1.000
_cell.length_c   1.000
_cell.angle_alpha   90.00
_cell.angle_beta   90.00
_cell.angle_gamma   90.00
#
_symmetry.space_group_name_H-M   'P 1'
#
loop_
_entity.id
_entity.type
_entity.pdbx_description
1 polymer ?
#
loop_
_entity_poly.entity_id
_entity_poly.type
_entity_poly.pdbx_seq_one_letter_code
_entity_poly.pdbx_strand_id
1 'polypeptide(L)'
;MSGGFSLNRYLKGNMKVIAEETSPLTNIAWCKGTDGQTAVARGAVHHGFQENSQSNQAIVQVHARASGEGYGLESSADRSILWLVNPGDELSTGGQNRRPVPPQAVWHGRDGCFYVNMYRQEGPNAIPGCASCLSWNAAGGLQNLEFNFHWDGTRMHYVLLYQGNQQVPLTIENYYDL
;
A
#
# COMPACT_ATOMS: atom_id res chain seq x y z
N MET A 1 28.19 -34.40 -14.83
CA MET A 1 29.64 -34.10 -14.88
C MET A 1 29.87 -32.73 -15.50
N SER A 2 30.47 -31.79 -14.76
CA SER A 2 30.78 -30.41 -15.20
C SER A 2 32.27 -30.08 -15.01
N GLY A 3 32.74 -28.97 -15.59
CA GLY A 3 34.14 -28.53 -15.57
C GLY A 3 34.99 -29.07 -16.73
N GLY A 4 36.15 -28.47 -16.99
CA GLY A 4 37.03 -28.83 -18.12
C GLY A 4 37.60 -30.25 -18.04
N PHE A 5 37.85 -30.76 -16.84
CA PHE A 5 38.32 -32.14 -16.62
C PHE A 5 37.29 -33.20 -17.01
N SER A 6 36.01 -32.81 -17.10
CA SER A 6 34.96 -33.71 -17.57
C SER A 6 35.12 -34.13 -19.03
N LEU A 7 36.03 -33.54 -19.82
CA LEU A 7 36.33 -33.95 -21.19
C LEU A 7 37.33 -35.10 -21.30
N ASN A 8 38.08 -35.39 -20.23
CA ASN A 8 39.11 -36.41 -20.26
C ASN A 8 38.49 -37.82 -20.34
N ARG A 9 38.76 -38.54 -21.43
CA ARG A 9 38.19 -39.89 -21.68
C ARG A 9 38.57 -40.92 -20.62
N TYR A 10 39.80 -40.85 -20.09
CA TYR A 10 40.28 -41.74 -19.04
C TYR A 10 39.49 -41.51 -17.73
N LEU A 11 39.33 -40.25 -17.32
CA LEU A 11 38.54 -39.90 -16.13
C LEU A 11 37.05 -40.26 -16.29
N LYS A 12 36.46 -40.06 -17.48
CA LYS A 12 35.08 -40.48 -17.75
C LYS A 12 34.90 -41.99 -17.58
N GLY A 13 35.83 -42.78 -18.13
CA GLY A 13 35.80 -44.24 -18.04
C GLY A 13 35.87 -44.74 -16.60
N ASN A 14 36.86 -44.24 -15.84
CA ASN A 14 37.02 -44.63 -14.43
C ASN A 14 35.83 -44.22 -13.57
N MET A 15 35.28 -43.01 -13.75
CA MET A 15 34.12 -42.57 -12.99
C MET A 15 32.85 -43.37 -13.32
N LYS A 16 32.70 -43.83 -14.57
CA LYS A 16 31.59 -44.70 -14.96
C LYS A 16 31.67 -46.05 -14.25
N VAL A 17 32.85 -46.69 -14.26
CA VAL A 17 33.08 -47.96 -13.58
C VAL A 17 32.79 -47.83 -12.07
N ILE A 18 33.37 -46.80 -11.44
CA ILE A 18 33.15 -46.55 -10.01
C ILE A 18 31.67 -46.33 -9.69
N ALA A 19 30.94 -45.58 -10.51
CA ALA A 19 29.52 -45.33 -10.29
C ALA A 19 28.66 -46.59 -10.51
N GLU A 20 28.99 -47.42 -11.50
CA GLU A 20 28.32 -48.71 -11.71
C GLU A 20 28.57 -49.67 -10.53
N GLU A 21 29.76 -49.66 -9.95
CA GLU A 21 30.13 -50.46 -8.78
C GLU A 21 29.47 -49.97 -7.48
N THR A 22 29.42 -48.66 -7.25
CA THR A 22 28.91 -48.07 -5.99
C THR A 22 27.41 -47.78 -6.01
N SER A 23 26.83 -47.52 -7.18
CA SER A 23 25.41 -47.21 -7.33
C SER A 23 24.94 -47.55 -8.76
N PRO A 24 24.67 -48.84 -9.05
CA PRO A 24 24.39 -49.32 -10.41
C PRO A 24 23.14 -48.70 -11.06
N LEU A 25 22.27 -48.07 -10.26
CA LEU A 25 21.07 -47.37 -10.71
C LEU A 25 21.32 -45.88 -11.01
N THR A 26 22.49 -45.34 -10.65
CA THR A 26 22.80 -43.93 -10.85
C THR A 26 23.12 -43.65 -12.31
N ASN A 27 22.26 -42.88 -12.97
CA ASN A 27 22.51 -42.39 -14.31
C ASN A 27 23.40 -41.13 -14.25
N ILE A 28 24.63 -41.24 -14.73
CA ILE A 28 25.51 -40.08 -14.84
C ILE A 28 25.06 -39.21 -16.03
N ALA A 29 24.55 -38.01 -15.73
CA ALA A 29 24.31 -37.00 -16.74
C ALA A 29 25.64 -36.47 -17.31
N TRP A 30 26.04 -37.02 -18.46
CA TRP A 30 27.20 -36.59 -19.21
C TRP A 30 26.86 -35.38 -20.08
N CYS A 31 27.53 -34.24 -19.83
CA CYS A 31 27.47 -33.12 -20.76
C CYS A 31 28.16 -33.52 -22.09
N LYS A 32 27.52 -33.19 -23.22
CA LYS A 32 28.03 -33.47 -24.56
C LYS A 32 29.03 -32.39 -24.98
N GLY A 33 30.11 -32.76 -25.67
CA GLY A 33 31.09 -31.77 -26.15
C GLY A 33 31.62 -30.87 -25.03
N THR A 34 31.83 -29.58 -25.32
CA THR A 34 32.34 -28.58 -24.36
C THR A 34 31.31 -28.09 -23.35
N ASP A 35 30.06 -28.60 -23.38
CA ASP A 35 28.99 -28.14 -22.50
C ASP A 35 29.29 -28.29 -21.00
N GLY A 36 30.14 -29.26 -20.65
CA GLY A 36 30.57 -29.45 -19.27
C GLY A 36 31.31 -28.24 -18.70
N GLN A 37 32.08 -27.51 -19.52
CA GLN A 37 32.89 -26.36 -19.10
C GLN A 37 32.04 -25.18 -18.65
N THR A 38 30.90 -24.95 -19.30
CA THR A 38 30.01 -23.81 -19.05
C THR A 38 28.75 -24.19 -18.28
N ALA A 39 28.58 -25.46 -17.90
CA ALA A 39 27.40 -25.95 -17.18
C ALA A 39 27.14 -25.18 -15.88
N VAL A 40 28.19 -24.87 -15.11
CA VAL A 40 28.08 -24.10 -13.86
C VAL A 40 27.66 -22.65 -14.13
N ALA A 41 28.30 -21.99 -15.10
CA ALA A 41 27.97 -20.62 -15.48
C ALA A 41 26.53 -20.51 -16.02
N ARG A 42 26.09 -21.49 -16.83
CA ARG A 42 24.71 -21.54 -17.33
C ARG A 42 23.69 -21.78 -16.22
N GLY A 43 24.01 -22.62 -15.24
CA GLY A 43 23.18 -22.80 -14.04
C GLY A 43 23.06 -21.51 -13.24
N ALA A 44 24.16 -20.79 -13.03
CA ALA A 44 24.17 -19.51 -12.33
C ALA A 44 23.37 -18.43 -13.08
N VAL A 45 23.52 -18.34 -14.40
CA VAL A 45 22.74 -17.42 -15.24
C VAL A 45 21.25 -17.79 -15.23
N HIS A 46 20.91 -19.07 -15.30
CA HIS A 46 19.52 -19.53 -15.23
C HIS A 46 18.88 -19.22 -13.87
N HIS A 47 19.63 -19.42 -12.78
CA HIS A 47 19.19 -19.04 -11.43
C HIS A 47 18.99 -17.52 -11.31
N GLY A 48 19.96 -16.73 -11.78
CA GLY A 48 19.85 -15.27 -11.80
C GLY A 48 18.67 -14.78 -12.66
N PHE A 49 18.35 -15.46 -13.77
CA PHE A 49 17.15 -15.18 -14.54
C PHE A 49 15.88 -15.56 -13.79
N GLN A 50 15.84 -16.67 -13.05
CA GLN A 50 14.68 -17.04 -12.22
C GLN A 50 14.48 -16.04 -11.08
N GLU A 51 15.54 -15.63 -10.40
CA GLU A 51 15.51 -14.60 -9.34
C GLU A 51 15.07 -13.23 -9.90
N ASN A 52 15.62 -12.80 -11.04
CA ASN A 52 15.16 -11.57 -11.71
C ASN A 52 13.74 -11.69 -12.27
N SER A 53 13.30 -12.88 -12.66
CA SER A 53 11.92 -13.10 -13.11
C SER A 53 10.95 -13.08 -11.94
N GLN A 54 11.37 -13.52 -10.76
CA GLN A 54 10.62 -13.35 -9.51
C GLN A 54 10.56 -11.88 -9.09
N SER A 55 11.63 -11.09 -9.29
CA SER A 55 11.58 -9.64 -9.06
C SER A 55 10.75 -8.88 -10.10
N ASN A 56 10.58 -9.45 -11.29
CA ASN A 56 9.75 -8.92 -12.38
C ASN A 56 8.29 -9.44 -12.34
N GLN A 57 7.83 -10.01 -11.22
CA GLN A 57 6.39 -10.16 -11.02
C GLN A 57 5.72 -8.80 -11.19
N ALA A 58 4.70 -8.76 -12.05
CA ALA A 58 3.99 -7.54 -12.41
C ALA A 58 3.74 -6.68 -11.18
N ILE A 59 4.10 -5.39 -11.25
CA ILE A 59 3.69 -4.42 -10.24
C ILE A 59 2.16 -4.48 -10.20
N VAL A 60 1.62 -5.13 -9.17
CA VAL A 60 0.18 -5.19 -8.94
C VAL A 60 -0.23 -3.76 -8.64
N GLN A 61 -0.76 -3.08 -9.66
CA GLN A 61 -1.24 -1.72 -9.51
C GLN A 61 -2.55 -1.75 -8.75
N VAL A 62 -2.49 -1.43 -7.46
CA VAL A 62 -3.67 -1.35 -6.61
C VAL A 62 -4.40 -0.06 -6.95
N HIS A 63 -5.60 -0.14 -7.53
CA HIS A 63 -6.40 1.01 -7.96
C HIS A 63 -7.35 1.55 -6.88
N ALA A 64 -7.69 0.71 -5.92
CA ALA A 64 -8.54 1.06 -4.79
C ALA A 64 -8.21 0.19 -3.56
N ARG A 65 -8.53 0.70 -2.37
CA ARG A 65 -8.38 0.01 -1.09
C ARG A 65 -9.60 0.25 -0.23
N ALA A 66 -10.00 -0.78 0.51
CA ALA A 66 -11.00 -0.64 1.56
C ALA A 66 -10.40 0.12 2.76
N SER A 67 -11.13 1.09 3.29
CA SER A 67 -10.75 1.77 4.52
C SER A 67 -10.85 0.81 5.70
N GLY A 68 -9.79 0.69 6.50
CA GLY A 68 -9.88 0.00 7.80
C GLY A 68 -10.62 0.84 8.85
N GLU A 69 -10.76 2.15 8.60
CA GLU A 69 -11.19 3.15 9.56
C GLU A 69 -12.40 3.93 9.05
N GLY A 70 -13.20 4.46 9.97
CA GLY A 70 -14.29 5.37 9.69
C GLY A 70 -13.88 6.81 9.96
N TYR A 71 -14.36 7.72 9.12
CA TYR A 71 -14.21 9.17 9.29
C TYR A 71 -15.57 9.84 9.16
N GLY A 72 -15.96 10.61 10.16
CA GLY A 72 -17.25 11.28 10.20
C GLY A 72 -17.16 12.65 10.86
N LEU A 73 -18.19 13.47 10.68
CA LEU A 73 -18.26 14.79 11.31
C LEU A 73 -19.37 14.82 12.35
N GLU A 74 -19.14 15.52 13.46
CA GLU A 74 -20.19 15.76 14.45
C GLU A 74 -21.24 16.72 13.91
N SER A 75 -22.50 16.28 13.92
CA SER A 75 -23.66 17.09 13.61
C SER A 75 -23.88 18.17 14.66
N SER A 76 -23.96 19.43 14.23
CA SER A 76 -24.31 20.56 15.08
C SER A 76 -25.78 20.56 15.52
N ALA A 77 -26.64 19.74 14.89
CA ALA A 77 -28.07 19.69 15.20
C ALA A 77 -28.38 18.77 16.39
N ASP A 78 -27.74 17.61 16.44
CA ASP A 78 -28.09 16.52 17.37
C ASP A 78 -26.87 15.78 17.96
N ARG A 79 -25.65 16.24 17.66
CA ARG A 79 -24.37 15.62 18.07
C ARG A 79 -24.18 14.18 17.58
N SER A 80 -24.94 13.75 16.58
CA SER A 80 -24.70 12.48 15.90
C SER A 80 -23.46 12.55 15.00
N ILE A 81 -22.89 11.40 14.64
CA ILE A 81 -21.76 11.34 13.70
C ILE A 81 -22.31 11.12 12.29
N LEU A 82 -21.98 12.03 11.38
CA LEU A 82 -22.27 11.95 9.96
C LEU A 82 -21.07 11.35 9.24
N TRP A 83 -21.15 10.06 8.92
CA TRP A 83 -20.06 9.34 8.27
C TRP A 83 -19.81 9.82 6.84
N LEU A 84 -18.57 10.23 6.57
CA LEU A 84 -18.07 10.55 5.23
C LEU A 84 -17.40 9.35 4.57
N VAL A 85 -16.77 8.52 5.39
CA VAL A 85 -16.13 7.24 5.06
C VAL A 85 -16.46 6.26 6.17
N ASN A 86 -17.00 5.10 5.81
CA ASN A 86 -17.22 3.99 6.74
C ASN A 86 -16.03 3.02 6.71
N PRO A 87 -15.77 2.29 7.81
CA PRO A 87 -14.91 1.11 7.74
C PRO A 87 -15.44 0.13 6.69
N GLY A 88 -14.58 -0.28 5.77
CA GLY A 88 -14.89 -1.14 4.63
C GLY A 88 -15.18 -0.39 3.33
N ASP A 89 -15.38 0.93 3.35
CA ASP A 89 -15.61 1.70 2.11
C ASP A 89 -14.38 1.64 1.20
N GLU A 90 -14.62 1.35 -0.08
CA GLU A 90 -13.57 1.27 -1.09
C GLU A 90 -13.25 2.66 -1.65
N LEU A 91 -11.97 3.05 -1.54
CA LEU A 91 -11.47 4.38 -1.91
C LEU A 91 -10.32 4.25 -2.89
N SER A 92 -10.29 5.13 -3.89
CA SER A 92 -9.24 5.12 -4.91
C SER A 92 -7.87 5.43 -4.31
N THR A 93 -6.84 4.72 -4.74
CA THR A 93 -5.44 4.93 -4.35
C THR A 93 -4.75 6.03 -5.15
N GLY A 94 -5.23 6.34 -6.36
CA GLY A 94 -4.68 7.36 -7.25
C GLY A 94 -5.66 8.46 -7.65
N GLY A 95 -6.94 8.31 -7.30
CA GLY A 95 -8.00 9.27 -7.58
C GLY A 95 -8.32 10.18 -6.39
N GLN A 96 -9.22 11.13 -6.62
CA GLN A 96 -9.74 12.01 -5.57
C GLN A 96 -10.91 11.33 -4.85
N ASN A 97 -10.86 11.27 -3.52
CA ASN A 97 -11.97 10.76 -2.72
C ASN A 97 -12.63 11.93 -1.97
N ARG A 98 -13.27 12.81 -2.74
CA ARG A 98 -13.93 14.00 -2.19
C ARG A 98 -15.26 13.64 -1.54
N ARG A 99 -15.53 14.27 -0.41
CA ARG A 99 -16.78 14.19 0.34
C ARG A 99 -17.21 15.59 0.74
N PRO A 100 -18.41 16.04 0.35
CA PRO A 100 -18.88 17.37 0.74
C PRO A 100 -19.06 17.43 2.25
N VAL A 101 -18.74 18.58 2.84
CA VAL A 101 -19.06 18.85 4.25
C VAL A 101 -20.57 19.08 4.36
N PRO A 102 -21.31 18.25 5.11
CA PRO A 102 -22.73 18.48 5.35
C PRO A 102 -22.91 19.83 6.07
N PRO A 103 -23.87 20.69 5.65
CA PRO A 103 -24.10 21.96 6.32
C PRO A 103 -24.40 21.82 7.81
N GLN A 104 -25.09 20.74 8.17
CA GLN A 104 -25.45 20.41 9.54
C GLN A 104 -24.28 19.88 10.38
N ALA A 105 -23.08 19.72 9.82
CA ALA A 105 -21.85 19.41 10.55
C ALA A 105 -21.06 20.68 10.93
N VAL A 106 -21.45 21.84 10.40
CA VAL A 106 -20.72 23.10 10.57
C VAL A 106 -21.22 23.81 11.83
N TRP A 107 -20.32 23.99 12.78
CA TRP A 107 -20.56 24.72 14.00
C TRP A 107 -20.21 26.19 13.86
N HIS A 108 -20.97 27.03 14.56
CA HIS A 108 -20.84 28.48 14.54
C HIS A 108 -20.26 28.95 15.88
N GLY A 109 -19.01 29.41 15.84
CA GLY A 109 -18.31 30.00 16.98
C GLY A 109 -18.76 31.43 17.27
N ARG A 110 -18.40 31.92 18.47
CA ARG A 110 -18.84 33.23 18.97
C ARG A 110 -18.20 34.41 18.25
N ASP A 111 -17.04 34.20 17.65
CA ASP A 111 -16.19 35.24 17.03
C ASP A 111 -16.31 35.28 15.49
N GLY A 112 -17.35 34.65 14.93
CA GLY A 112 -17.49 34.48 13.47
C GLY A 112 -16.59 33.39 12.89
N CYS A 113 -15.91 32.63 13.75
CA CYS A 113 -15.20 31.41 13.38
C CYS A 113 -16.21 30.27 13.13
N PHE A 114 -15.93 29.45 12.15
CA PHE A 114 -16.66 28.21 11.86
C PHE A 114 -15.75 27.05 12.17
N TYR A 115 -16.32 25.93 12.61
CA TYR A 115 -15.54 24.73 12.85
C TYR A 115 -16.31 23.44 12.57
N VAL A 116 -15.57 22.36 12.35
CA VAL A 116 -16.08 21.00 12.28
C VAL A 116 -15.27 20.11 13.20
N ASN A 117 -15.95 19.20 13.89
CA ASN A 117 -15.31 18.17 14.71
C ASN A 117 -15.24 16.89 13.89
N MET A 118 -14.02 16.47 13.55
CA MET A 118 -13.76 15.20 12.88
C MET A 118 -13.70 14.08 13.92
N TYR A 119 -14.49 13.04 13.69
CA TYR A 119 -14.47 11.80 14.43
C TYR A 119 -13.79 10.70 13.61
N ARG A 120 -12.98 9.90 14.29
CA ARG A 120 -12.31 8.73 13.72
C ARG A 120 -12.74 7.48 14.47
N GLN A 121 -13.00 6.43 13.70
CA GLN A 121 -13.24 5.09 14.20
C GLN A 121 -12.13 4.18 13.69
N GLU A 122 -11.27 3.67 14.58
CA GLU A 122 -10.07 2.90 14.20
C GLU A 122 -10.38 1.50 13.64
N GLY A 123 -11.62 1.03 13.72
CA GLY A 123 -12.05 -0.25 13.17
C GLY A 123 -13.56 -0.49 13.31
N PRO A 124 -14.12 -1.54 12.67
CA PRO A 124 -15.56 -1.75 12.53
C PRO A 124 -16.37 -1.73 13.84
N ASN A 125 -15.74 -2.07 14.96
CA ASN A 125 -16.35 -2.11 16.28
C ASN A 125 -15.69 -1.16 17.30
N ALA A 126 -14.75 -0.32 16.84
CA ALA A 126 -14.13 0.67 17.72
C ALA A 126 -15.14 1.77 18.06
N ILE A 127 -15.09 2.27 19.28
CA ILE A 127 -15.88 3.45 19.67
C ILE A 127 -15.29 4.67 18.93
N PRO A 128 -16.08 5.42 18.16
CA PRO A 128 -15.59 6.62 17.49
C PRO A 128 -15.11 7.66 18.51
N GLY A 129 -13.91 8.19 18.30
CA GLY A 129 -13.33 9.27 19.10
C GLY A 129 -13.23 10.57 18.30
N CYS A 130 -13.28 11.71 19.00
CA CYS A 130 -12.95 13.00 18.37
C CYS A 130 -11.47 13.02 18.02
N ALA A 131 -11.15 13.16 16.74
CA ALA A 131 -9.80 13.12 16.22
C ALA A 131 -9.21 14.53 16.04
N SER A 132 -10.02 15.49 15.58
CA SER A 132 -9.53 16.85 15.32
C SER A 132 -10.68 17.86 15.31
N CYS A 133 -10.41 19.08 15.75
CA CYS A 133 -11.27 20.23 15.52
C CYS A 133 -10.63 21.12 14.45
N LEU A 134 -11.31 21.31 13.33
CA LEU A 134 -10.84 22.16 12.24
C LEU A 134 -11.64 23.45 12.23
N SER A 135 -10.97 24.58 12.45
CA SER A 135 -11.62 25.90 12.48
C SER A 135 -11.10 26.84 11.38
N TRP A 136 -11.96 27.74 10.92
CA TRP A 136 -11.63 28.76 9.92
C TRP A 136 -12.49 30.01 10.08
N ASN A 137 -12.00 31.13 9.54
CA ASN A 137 -12.71 32.41 9.52
C ASN A 137 -13.35 32.63 8.15
N ALA A 138 -14.64 32.99 8.10
CA ALA A 138 -15.39 33.13 6.86
C ALA A 138 -15.11 34.45 6.11
N ALA A 139 -13.87 34.65 5.66
CA ALA A 139 -13.58 35.72 4.69
C ALA A 139 -14.17 35.43 3.28
N GLY A 140 -14.67 34.22 3.03
CA GLY A 140 -15.44 33.83 1.84
C GLY A 140 -16.35 32.66 2.19
N GLY A 141 -17.64 32.77 1.86
CA GLY A 141 -18.74 31.94 2.42
C GLY A 141 -18.53 30.43 2.39
N LEU A 142 -19.32 29.71 3.21
CA LEU A 142 -19.26 28.25 3.49
C LEU A 142 -19.56 27.30 2.32
N GLN A 143 -19.75 27.83 1.12
CA GLN A 143 -20.15 27.00 -0.02
C GLN A 143 -18.95 26.27 -0.61
N ASN A 144 -19.13 25.00 -0.97
CA ASN A 144 -18.10 24.14 -1.57
C ASN A 144 -16.93 23.77 -0.64
N LEU A 145 -17.23 23.50 0.63
CA LEU A 145 -16.30 22.83 1.54
C LEU A 145 -16.36 21.32 1.33
N GLU A 146 -15.20 20.71 1.12
CA GLU A 146 -15.08 19.28 0.86
C GLU A 146 -13.88 18.70 1.60
N PHE A 147 -14.03 17.52 2.18
CA PHE A 147 -12.89 16.72 2.59
C PHE A 147 -12.40 15.88 1.42
N ASN A 148 -11.10 15.93 1.14
CA ASN A 148 -10.49 14.96 0.24
C ASN A 148 -9.68 13.95 1.04
N PHE A 149 -10.03 12.67 0.89
CA PHE A 149 -9.33 11.55 1.52
C PHE A 149 -8.31 10.98 0.55
N HIS A 150 -7.07 10.78 1.01
CA HIS A 150 -6.01 10.19 0.21
C HIS A 150 -5.16 9.24 1.03
N TRP A 151 -4.60 8.26 0.35
CA TRP A 151 -3.72 7.27 0.95
C TRP A 151 -2.28 7.78 1.00
N ASP A 152 -1.64 7.69 2.16
CA ASP A 152 -0.19 7.74 2.31
C ASP A 152 0.31 6.33 2.67
N GLY A 153 0.64 5.56 1.63
CA GLY A 153 0.98 4.14 1.78
C GLY A 153 -0.20 3.32 2.28
N THR A 154 -0.23 3.00 3.58
CA THR A 154 -1.30 2.21 4.23
C THR A 154 -2.24 3.03 5.10
N ARG A 155 -1.94 4.31 5.33
CA ARG A 155 -2.73 5.19 6.19
C ARG A 155 -3.58 6.15 5.37
N MET A 156 -4.77 6.45 5.87
CA MET A 156 -5.65 7.45 5.26
C MET A 156 -5.37 8.82 5.89
N HIS A 157 -5.19 9.81 5.02
CA HIS A 157 -5.10 11.21 5.38
C HIS A 157 -6.27 11.97 4.78
N TYR A 158 -6.65 13.07 5.41
CA TYR A 158 -7.71 13.93 4.93
C TYR A 158 -7.29 15.39 4.99
N VAL A 159 -7.76 16.17 4.03
CA VAL A 159 -7.57 17.62 3.97
C VAL A 159 -8.90 18.28 3.69
N LEU A 160 -9.15 19.42 4.34
CA LEU A 160 -10.32 20.24 4.08
C LEU A 160 -9.99 21.23 2.96
N LEU A 161 -10.79 21.18 1.89
CA LEU A 161 -10.67 21.98 0.69
C LEU A 161 -11.81 22.98 0.60
N TYR A 162 -11.50 24.15 0.04
CA TYR A 162 -12.46 25.17 -0.36
C TYR A 162 -12.37 25.41 -1.86
N GLN A 163 -13.52 25.46 -2.53
CA GLN A 163 -13.62 25.63 -3.98
C GLN A 163 -12.74 24.61 -4.75
N GLY A 164 -12.70 23.38 -4.26
CA GLY A 164 -12.09 22.24 -4.93
C GLY A 164 -10.56 22.17 -4.95
N ASN A 165 -9.82 23.27 -4.75
CA ASN A 165 -8.35 23.26 -4.83
C ASN A 165 -7.65 24.15 -3.79
N GLN A 166 -8.35 25.10 -3.18
CA GLN A 166 -7.73 25.96 -2.18
C GLN A 166 -7.78 25.26 -0.83
N GLN A 167 -6.63 24.83 -0.33
CA GLN A 167 -6.54 24.45 1.08
C GLN A 167 -6.94 25.67 1.89
N VAL A 168 -7.94 25.51 2.74
CA VAL A 168 -8.31 26.58 3.66
C VAL A 168 -7.09 26.81 4.56
N PRO A 169 -6.66 28.06 4.80
CA PRO A 169 -5.73 28.35 5.88
C PRO A 169 -6.43 27.98 7.19
N LEU A 170 -6.19 26.75 7.65
CA LEU A 170 -6.83 26.16 8.82
C LEU A 170 -5.94 26.40 10.02
N THR A 171 -6.54 26.89 11.10
CA THR A 171 -5.94 26.72 12.41
C THR A 171 -6.39 25.34 12.88
N ILE A 172 -5.51 24.34 12.70
CA ILE A 172 -5.76 23.00 13.23
C ILE A 172 -5.44 23.07 14.72
N GLU A 173 -6.48 23.22 15.53
CA GLU A 173 -6.35 23.10 16.98
C GLU A 173 -6.56 21.63 17.33
N ASN A 174 -5.45 20.89 17.46
CA ASN A 174 -5.46 19.56 18.06
C ASN A 174 -5.79 19.72 19.55
N TYR A 175 -7.07 19.80 19.88
CA TYR A 175 -7.54 20.00 21.26
C TYR A 175 -7.36 18.77 22.16
N TYR A 176 -6.83 17.65 21.64
CA TYR A 176 -6.78 16.37 22.36
C TYR A 176 -5.43 15.62 22.25
N ASP A 177 -4.31 16.35 22.21
CA ASP A 177 -3.04 15.81 22.71
C ASP A 177 -2.97 16.07 24.23
N LEU A 178 -3.75 15.31 25.02
CA LEU A 178 -3.65 15.23 26.49
C LEU A 178 -3.65 13.77 26.94
#